data_AF-A0A1Q6IK07-F1
#
_entry.id   AF-A0A1Q6IK07-F1
#
_cell.length_a   1.000
_cell.length_b   1.000
_cell.length_c   1.000
_cell.angle_alpha   90.00
_cell.angle_beta   90.00
_cell.angle_gamma   90.00
#
_symmetry.space_group_name_H-M   'P 1'
#
loop_
_entity.id
_entity.type
_entity.pdbx_description
1 polymer ?
#
loop_
_entity_poly.entity_id
_entity_poly.type
_entity_poly.pdbx_seq_one_letter_code
_entity_poly.pdbx_strand_id
1 'polypeptide(L)'
;MTNKELVLNMLAELSTKEISEVQNPESFDEHIDVAKQGGTIALNARLELEKKTGKSVVTPLNAKDVLGLQSGEVEDVDLDSEEAK
;
A
#
# COMPACT_ATOMS: atom_id res chain seq x y z
N MET A 1 -12.97 -5.23 -4.19
CA MET A 1 -11.94 -6.03 -3.49
C MET A 1 -12.39 -7.48 -3.40
N THR A 2 -11.51 -8.41 -3.73
CA THR A 2 -11.73 -9.86 -3.79
C THR A 2 -11.02 -10.55 -2.62
N ASN A 3 -11.33 -11.83 -2.38
CA ASN A 3 -10.66 -12.61 -1.32
C ASN A 3 -9.14 -12.71 -1.53
N LYS A 4 -8.67 -12.79 -2.79
CA LYS A 4 -7.24 -12.86 -3.07
C LYS A 4 -6.55 -11.53 -2.75
N GLU A 5 -7.20 -10.41 -3.10
CA GLU A 5 -6.71 -9.06 -2.75
C GLU A 5 -6.70 -8.84 -1.24
N LEU A 6 -7.72 -9.31 -0.51
CA LEU A 6 -7.77 -9.25 0.95
C LEU A 6 -6.62 -10.03 1.60
N VAL A 7 -6.35 -11.26 1.13
CA VAL A 7 -5.25 -12.08 1.66
C VAL A 7 -3.89 -11.45 1.37
N LEU A 8 -3.70 -10.89 0.17
CA LEU A 8 -2.45 -10.17 -0.15
C LEU A 8 -2.28 -8.91 0.69
N ASN A 9 -3.36 -8.18 0.99
CA ASN A 9 -3.30 -7.02 1.88
C ASN A 9 -2.92 -7.44 3.30
N MET A 10 -3.56 -8.46 3.86
CA MET A 10 -3.19 -9.03 5.16
C MET A 10 -1.74 -9.52 5.20
N LEU A 11 -1.25 -10.11 4.10
CA LEU A 11 0.16 -10.51 3.99
C LEU A 11 1.10 -9.30 4.04
N ALA A 12 0.77 -8.20 3.35
CA ALA A 12 1.56 -6.98 3.38
C ALA A 12 1.60 -6.37 4.78
N GLU A 13 0.43 -6.28 5.45
CA GLU A 13 0.30 -5.75 6.81
C GLU A 13 1.09 -6.61 7.82
N LEU A 14 0.87 -7.93 7.82
CA LEU A 14 1.58 -8.86 8.68
C LEU A 14 3.09 -8.76 8.46
N SER A 15 3.53 -8.78 7.19
CA SER A 15 4.96 -8.69 6.87
C SER A 15 5.57 -7.37 7.33
N THR A 16 4.87 -6.24 7.11
CA THR A 16 5.31 -4.92 7.58
C THR A 16 5.44 -4.90 9.09
N LYS A 17 4.45 -5.44 9.80
CA LYS A 17 4.44 -5.52 11.27
C LYS A 17 5.61 -6.36 11.79
N GLU A 18 5.75 -7.58 11.32
CA GLU A 18 6.82 -8.50 11.75
C GLU A 18 8.21 -7.89 11.49
N ILE A 19 8.39 -7.23 10.34
CA ILE A 19 9.65 -6.53 10.04
C ILE A 19 9.86 -5.34 10.98
N SER A 20 8.81 -4.56 11.25
CA SER A 20 8.88 -3.41 12.17
C SER A 20 9.25 -3.85 13.58
N GLU A 21 8.69 -4.96 14.08
CA GLU A 21 9.01 -5.49 15.41
C GLU A 21 10.47 -5.96 15.52
N VAL A 22 11.05 -6.47 14.43
CA VAL A 22 12.45 -6.91 14.40
C VAL A 22 13.43 -5.75 14.21
N GLN A 23 13.13 -4.82 13.30
CA GLN A 23 14.04 -3.72 12.95
C GLN A 23 13.94 -2.54 13.93
N ASN A 24 12.80 -2.40 14.63
CA ASN A 24 12.48 -1.29 15.52
C ASN A 24 12.87 0.09 14.92
N PRO A 25 12.29 0.45 13.76
CA PRO A 25 12.53 1.74 13.13
C PRO A 25 12.09 2.89 14.06
N GLU A 26 12.87 3.97 14.07
CA GLU A 26 12.63 5.15 14.92
C GLU A 26 12.33 6.41 14.09
N SER A 27 12.87 6.48 12.87
CA SER A 27 12.66 7.62 11.98
C SER A 27 11.56 7.35 10.95
N PHE A 28 10.98 8.43 10.42
CA PHE A 28 9.97 8.34 9.37
C PHE A 28 10.51 7.62 8.11
N ASP A 29 11.75 7.90 7.73
CA ASP A 29 12.40 7.26 6.58
C ASP A 29 12.60 5.75 6.79
N GLU A 30 12.96 5.34 8.00
CA GLU A 30 13.06 3.92 8.34
C GLU A 30 11.70 3.21 8.29
N HIS A 31 10.64 3.87 8.78
CA HIS A 31 9.28 3.34 8.65
C HIS A 31 8.82 3.21 7.19
N ILE A 32 9.19 4.18 6.33
CA ILE A 32 8.95 4.09 4.88
C ILE A 32 9.62 2.82 4.33
N ASP A 33 10.87 2.57 4.69
CA ASP A 33 11.60 1.42 4.18
C ASP A 33 11.05 0.08 4.70
N VAL A 34 10.59 0.02 5.95
CA VAL A 34 9.88 -1.15 6.49
C VAL A 34 8.55 -1.40 5.74
N ALA A 35 7.77 -0.35 5.46
CA ALA A 35 6.53 -0.46 4.69
C ALA A 35 6.79 -0.96 3.26
N LYS A 36 7.84 -0.47 2.60
CA LYS A 36 8.27 -0.98 1.29
C LYS A 36 8.64 -2.45 1.34
N GLN A 37 9.37 -2.89 2.37
CA GLN A 37 9.77 -4.29 2.53
C GLN A 37 8.55 -5.22 2.69
N GLY A 38 7.62 -4.87 3.59
CA GLY A 38 6.39 -5.65 3.79
C GLY A 38 5.50 -5.70 2.55
N GLY A 39 5.33 -4.56 1.87
CA GLY A 39 4.63 -4.49 0.58
C GLY A 39 5.29 -5.32 -0.53
N THR A 40 6.63 -5.37 -0.55
CA THR A 40 7.40 -6.16 -1.52
C THR A 40 7.17 -7.66 -1.36
N ILE A 41 7.00 -8.15 -0.13
CA ILE A 41 6.68 -9.56 0.12
C ILE A 41 5.32 -9.94 -0.50
N ALA A 42 4.29 -9.11 -0.27
CA ALA A 42 2.99 -9.33 -0.89
C ALA A 42 3.03 -9.20 -2.41
N LEU A 43 3.81 -8.24 -2.95
CA LEU A 43 4.04 -8.12 -4.39
C LEU A 43 4.64 -9.39 -4.98
N ASN A 44 5.67 -9.95 -4.36
CA ASN A 44 6.31 -11.17 -4.82
C ASN A 44 5.35 -12.36 -4.82
N ALA A 45 4.54 -12.51 -3.76
CA ALA A 45 3.50 -13.54 -3.68
C ALA A 45 2.45 -13.38 -4.79
N ARG A 46 2.02 -12.15 -5.06
CA ARG A 46 1.10 -11.84 -6.17
C ARG A 46 1.70 -12.27 -7.51
N LEU A 47 2.92 -11.80 -7.82
CA LEU A 47 3.58 -12.07 -9.10
C LEU A 47 3.80 -13.56 -9.34
N GLU A 48 4.21 -14.31 -8.31
CA GLU A 48 4.40 -15.76 -8.41
C GLU A 48 3.06 -16.47 -8.67
N LEU A 49 1.98 -16.06 -8.01
CA LEU A 49 0.65 -16.62 -8.22
C LEU A 49 0.10 -16.31 -9.62
N GLU A 50 0.24 -15.07 -10.08
CA GLU A 50 -0.16 -14.65 -11.42
C GLU A 50 0.63 -15.43 -12.49
N LYS A 51 1.94 -15.60 -12.31
CA LYS A 51 2.80 -16.38 -13.19
C LYS A 51 2.38 -17.84 -13.29
N LYS A 52 2.04 -18.48 -12.17
CA LYS A 52 1.62 -19.90 -12.16
C LYS A 52 0.21 -20.13 -12.72
N THR A 53 -0.68 -19.16 -12.53
CA THR A 53 -2.10 -19.33 -12.88
C THR A 53 -2.48 -18.70 -14.22
N GLY A 54 -1.66 -17.79 -14.75
CA GLY A 54 -1.96 -17.00 -15.94
C GLY A 54 -3.12 -16.03 -15.76
N LYS A 55 -3.55 -15.77 -14.52
CA LYS A 55 -4.73 -14.93 -14.21
C LYS A 55 -4.33 -13.79 -13.30
N SER A 56 -4.83 -12.59 -13.59
CA SER A 56 -4.68 -11.44 -12.70
C SER A 56 -5.25 -11.76 -11.31
N VAL A 57 -4.53 -11.38 -10.28
CA VAL A 57 -4.99 -11.49 -8.90
C VAL A 57 -5.72 -10.22 -8.46
N VAL A 58 -5.28 -9.07 -8.97
CA VAL A 58 -5.92 -7.76 -8.72
C VAL A 58 -6.98 -7.45 -9.76
N THR A 59 -8.01 -6.75 -9.31
CA THR A 59 -9.09 -6.23 -10.13
C THR A 59 -8.79 -4.79 -10.56
N PRO A 60 -9.30 -4.32 -11.71
CA PRO A 60 -9.14 -2.92 -12.13
C PRO A 60 -9.97 -1.94 -11.29
N LEU A 61 -10.86 -2.43 -10.44
CA LEU A 61 -11.76 -1.62 -9.63
C LEU A 61 -10.97 -0.82 -8.59
N ASN A 62 -11.08 0.50 -8.63
CA ASN A 62 -10.45 1.41 -7.68
C ASN A 62 -11.47 2.31 -6.98
N ALA A 63 -11.04 3.00 -5.93
CA ALA A 63 -11.93 3.82 -5.10
C ALA A 63 -12.54 5.02 -5.87
N LYS A 64 -11.84 5.60 -6.85
CA LYS A 64 -12.36 6.74 -7.63
C LYS A 64 -13.57 6.31 -8.45
N ASP A 65 -13.48 5.14 -9.08
CA ASP A 65 -14.58 4.57 -9.86
C ASP A 65 -15.79 4.25 -8.97
N VAL A 66 -15.55 3.67 -7.79
CA VAL A 66 -16.62 3.28 -6.86
C VAL A 66 -17.31 4.50 -6.25
N LEU A 67 -16.56 5.53 -5.91
CA LEU A 67 -17.05 6.74 -5.25
C LEU A 67 -17.52 7.82 -6.24
N GLY A 68 -17.34 7.60 -7.56
CA GLY A 68 -17.69 8.58 -8.58
C GLY A 68 -16.81 9.84 -8.54
N LEU A 69 -15.59 9.74 -8.03
CA LEU A 69 -14.68 10.88 -7.92
C LEU A 69 -14.07 11.17 -9.30
N GLN A 70 -14.42 12.31 -9.88
CA GLN A 70 -13.77 12.81 -11.09
C GLN A 70 -12.33 13.22 -10.79
N SER A 71 -11.42 13.01 -11.74
CA SER A 71 -10.07 13.58 -11.70
C SER A 71 -10.15 15.08 -12.00
N GLY A 72 -10.63 15.87 -11.04
CA GLY A 72 -10.57 17.33 -11.06
C GLY A 72 -9.61 17.81 -9.98
N GLU A 73 -8.63 18.63 -10.39
CA GLU A 73 -7.63 19.38 -9.63
C GLU A 73 -7.55 19.07 -8.12
N VAL A 74 -6.51 18.32 -7.75
CA VAL A 74 -6.00 18.38 -6.38
C VAL A 74 -5.26 19.72 -6.29
N GLU A 75 -5.89 20.74 -5.71
CA GLU A 75 -5.11 21.88 -5.21
C GLU A 75 -4.20 21.34 -4.11
N ASP A 76 -2.89 21.50 -4.28
CA ASP A 76 -1.92 21.29 -3.22
C ASP A 76 -2.28 22.24 -2.08
N VAL A 77 -2.91 21.72 -1.03
CA VAL A 77 -3.17 22.48 0.19
C VAL A 77 -1.84 22.54 0.94
N ASP A 78 -1.15 23.68 0.83
CA ASP A 78 0.05 23.99 1.63
C ASP A 78 -0.32 24.07 3.12
N LEU A 79 -0.10 22.96 3.83
CA LEU A 79 -0.37 22.83 5.27
C LEU A 79 0.65 23.58 6.16
N ASP A 80 1.71 24.13 5.56
CA ASP A 80 2.81 24.80 6.29
C ASP A 80 2.55 26.28 6.59
N SER A 81 1.36 26.82 6.28
CA SER A 81 1.09 28.26 6.44
C SER A 81 0.68 28.70 7.86
N GLU A 82 0.56 27.78 8.83
CA GLU A 82 0.16 28.09 10.23
C GLU A 82 1.28 28.08 11.28
N GLU A 83 2.52 28.46 10.92
CA GLU A 83 3.54 28.82 11.94
C GLU A 83 4.14 30.21 11.68
N ALA A 84 3.32 31.25 11.82
CA ALA A 84 3.80 32.59 12.14
C ALA A 84 2.67 33.48 12.70
N LYS A 85 2.37 33.35 13.99
CA LYS A 85 2.02 34.48 14.86
C LYS A 85 2.07 34.14 16.34
#